data_AF-A0A8T3Q7Y1-F1
#
_entry.id   AF-A0A8T3Q7Y1-F1
#
_cell.length_a   1.000
_cell.length_b   1.000
_cell.length_c   1.000
_cell.angle_alpha   90.00
_cell.angle_beta   90.00
_cell.angle_gamma   90.00
#
_symmetry.space_group_name_H-M   'P 1'
#
loop_
_entity.id
_entity.type
_entity.pdbx_description
1 polymer ?
#
loop_
_entity_poly.entity_id
_entity_poly.type
_entity_poly.pdbx_seq_one_letter_code
_entity_poly.pdbx_strand_id
1 'polypeptide(L)'
;MKKTLYLILLSVIIILSNTVNALDSKVKKKYSFLLLTEDHEILNQKDLAHLTKNLNYEKFSEKSSGLIYWQCFPRENISVTLEDMGYSAEEFDPTDTIADLKITAYTKPNIFHTYYMRRAYPISAYQEHFTRWQRLMKGQKYVCIAGSFGDHKEEVIHGIKREENSWTFDRIKTKKGMDSYFIN
;
A
#
# COMPACT_ATOMS: atom_id res chain seq x y z
N MET A 1 20.30 -19.27 -42.16
CA MET A 1 21.12 -19.17 -40.93
C MET A 1 20.90 -17.90 -40.11
N LYS A 2 20.84 -16.68 -40.67
CA LYS A 2 20.71 -15.44 -39.87
C LYS A 2 19.41 -15.32 -39.05
N LYS A 3 18.27 -15.83 -39.53
CA LYS A 3 16.97 -15.77 -38.82
C LYS A 3 16.91 -16.62 -37.55
N THR A 4 17.60 -17.77 -37.53
CA THR A 4 17.62 -18.67 -36.37
C THR A 4 18.42 -18.09 -35.21
N LEU A 5 19.47 -17.31 -35.51
CA LEU A 5 20.30 -16.64 -34.50
C LEU A 5 19.52 -15.54 -33.75
N TYR A 6 18.67 -14.79 -34.47
CA TYR A 6 17.81 -13.75 -33.87
C TYR A 6 16.77 -14.32 -32.90
N LEU A 7 16.18 -15.48 -33.21
CA LEU A 7 15.23 -16.17 -32.33
C LEU A 7 15.90 -16.66 -31.04
N ILE A 8 17.12 -17.18 -31.14
CA ILE A 8 17.90 -17.61 -29.98
C ILE A 8 18.27 -16.40 -29.11
N LEU A 9 18.75 -15.30 -29.71
CA LEU A 9 19.11 -14.09 -28.97
C LEU A 9 17.91 -13.47 -28.23
N LEU A 10 16.73 -13.46 -28.87
CA LEU A 10 15.50 -12.93 -28.26
C LEU A 10 15.04 -13.80 -27.07
N SER A 11 15.20 -15.13 -27.18
CA SER A 11 14.87 -16.04 -26.07
C SER A 11 15.79 -15.87 -24.85
N VAL A 12 17.08 -15.60 -25.06
CA VAL A 12 18.05 -15.38 -23.97
C VAL A 12 17.77 -14.06 -23.23
N ILE A 13 17.37 -13.00 -23.94
CA ILE A 13 17.01 -11.71 -23.31
C ILE A 13 15.75 -11.84 -22.43
N ILE A 14 14.77 -12.65 -22.85
CA ILE A 14 13.54 -12.88 -22.06
C ILE A 14 13.83 -13.67 -20.78
N ILE A 15 14.81 -14.59 -20.80
CA ILE A 15 15.18 -15.38 -19.62
C ILE A 15 15.98 -14.54 -18.60
N LEU A 16 16.85 -13.64 -19.06
CA LEU A 16 17.66 -12.77 -18.20
C LEU A 16 16.87 -11.62 -17.55
N SER A 17 15.69 -11.28 -18.08
CA SER A 17 14.88 -10.15 -17.59
C SER A 17 14.04 -10.48 -16.34
N ASN A 18 13.95 -11.75 -15.95
CA ASN A 18 13.06 -12.21 -14.88
C ASN A 18 13.73 -12.35 -13.50
N THR A 19 15.01 -12.00 -13.35
CA THR A 19 15.63 -11.92 -12.02
C THR A 19 15.28 -10.59 -11.35
N VAL A 20 13.99 -10.33 -11.17
CA VAL A 20 13.55 -9.39 -10.13
C VAL A 20 13.80 -10.14 -8.82
N ASN A 21 14.81 -9.70 -8.07
CA ASN A 21 15.24 -10.38 -6.85
C ASN A 21 14.10 -10.40 -5.83
N ALA A 22 13.36 -11.49 -5.78
CA ALA A 22 12.54 -11.85 -4.64
C ALA A 22 13.36 -11.70 -3.36
N LEU A 23 12.71 -11.28 -2.27
CA LEU A 23 13.39 -11.18 -0.98
C LEU A 23 14.07 -12.51 -0.65
N ASP A 24 15.39 -12.47 -0.41
CA ASP A 24 16.13 -13.63 0.07
C ASP A 24 15.47 -14.16 1.35
N SER A 25 15.40 -15.49 1.46
CA SER A 25 14.99 -16.24 2.65
C SER A 25 15.53 -15.65 3.96
N LYS A 26 16.80 -15.21 3.99
CA LYS A 26 17.41 -14.57 5.16
C LYS A 26 16.76 -13.24 5.51
N VAL A 27 16.40 -12.45 4.49
CA VAL A 27 15.70 -11.17 4.65
C VAL A 27 14.27 -11.43 5.13
N LYS A 28 13.54 -12.38 4.52
CA LYS A 28 12.20 -12.76 4.98
C LYS A 28 12.20 -13.22 6.44
N LYS A 29 13.20 -14.01 6.85
CA LYS A 29 13.37 -14.44 8.25
C LYS A 29 13.68 -13.27 9.20
N LYS A 30 14.54 -12.33 8.78
CA LYS A 30 14.89 -11.17 9.60
C LYS A 30 13.71 -10.22 9.84
N TYR A 31 12.82 -10.09 8.85
CA TYR A 31 11.68 -9.17 8.87
C TYR A 31 10.33 -9.91 8.91
N SER A 32 10.30 -11.10 9.52
CA SER A 32 9.16 -12.03 9.43
C SER A 32 7.85 -11.51 10.01
N PHE A 33 7.91 -10.49 10.88
CA PHE A 33 6.72 -9.89 11.48
C PHE A 33 6.27 -8.61 10.79
N LEU A 34 7.12 -8.01 9.93
CA LEU A 34 6.82 -6.73 9.29
C LEU A 34 5.86 -6.88 8.10
N LEU A 35 5.77 -8.08 7.54
CA LEU A 35 5.02 -8.38 6.33
C LEU A 35 3.90 -9.38 6.68
N LEU A 36 2.64 -8.98 6.45
CA LEU A 36 1.47 -9.78 6.83
C LEU A 36 0.92 -10.63 5.68
N THR A 37 1.40 -10.42 4.45
CA THR A 37 0.99 -11.12 3.23
C THR A 37 2.22 -11.47 2.38
N GLU A 38 2.07 -12.20 1.28
CA GLU A 38 3.18 -12.33 0.34
C GLU A 38 3.58 -10.98 -0.27
N ASP A 39 4.88 -10.74 -0.48
CA ASP A 39 5.41 -9.46 -0.97
C ASP A 39 5.30 -9.28 -2.49
N HIS A 40 5.11 -10.38 -3.23
CA HIS A 40 5.04 -10.43 -4.69
C HIS A 40 6.21 -9.71 -5.40
N GLU A 41 7.41 -9.75 -4.81
CA GLU A 41 8.66 -9.13 -5.30
C GLU A 41 8.56 -7.60 -5.45
N ILE A 42 7.66 -6.95 -4.71
CA ILE A 42 7.52 -5.50 -4.71
C ILE A 42 8.47 -4.87 -3.68
N LEU A 43 8.63 -5.53 -2.54
CA LEU A 43 9.45 -5.07 -1.43
C LEU A 43 10.88 -5.58 -1.57
N ASN A 44 11.83 -4.76 -1.13
CA ASN A 44 13.24 -5.11 -1.02
C ASN A 44 13.72 -4.88 0.43
N GLN A 45 14.95 -5.32 0.72
CA GLN A 45 15.50 -5.22 2.07
C GLN A 45 15.55 -3.77 2.60
N LYS A 46 15.76 -2.76 1.75
CA LYS A 46 15.81 -1.36 2.19
C LYS A 46 14.44 -0.88 2.68
N ASP A 47 13.37 -1.29 2.00
CA ASP A 47 12.00 -0.94 2.41
C ASP A 47 11.68 -1.51 3.80
N LEU A 48 12.08 -2.76 4.03
CA LEU A 48 11.86 -3.44 5.30
C LEU A 48 12.74 -2.82 6.41
N ALA A 49 14.02 -2.58 6.12
CA ALA A 49 14.97 -2.00 7.06
C ALA A 49 14.55 -0.60 7.53
N HIS A 50 13.99 0.21 6.61
CA HIS A 50 13.56 1.58 6.92
C HIS A 50 12.49 1.63 8.01
N LEU A 51 11.50 0.72 7.98
CA LEU A 51 10.45 0.69 9.01
C LEU A 51 10.96 0.18 10.36
N THR A 52 11.96 -0.70 10.36
CA THR A 52 12.53 -1.27 11.60
C THR A 52 13.61 -0.42 12.26
N LYS A 53 13.96 0.74 11.69
CA LYS A 53 15.05 1.56 12.22
C LYS A 53 14.69 2.02 13.64
N ASN A 54 15.42 1.48 14.62
CA ASN A 54 15.24 1.73 16.06
C ASN A 54 13.97 1.13 16.69
N LEU A 55 13.30 0.20 16.02
CA LEU A 55 12.09 -0.46 16.54
C LEU A 55 12.27 -1.98 16.54
N ASN A 56 11.93 -2.60 17.67
CA ASN A 56 11.77 -4.04 17.75
C ASN A 56 10.37 -4.38 17.23
N TYR A 57 10.30 -4.95 16.02
CA TYR A 57 9.02 -5.40 15.48
C TYR A 57 8.59 -6.68 16.15
N GLU A 58 7.36 -6.67 16.62
CA GLU A 58 6.71 -7.82 17.23
C GLU A 58 5.76 -8.47 16.23
N LYS A 59 5.37 -9.71 16.51
CA LYS A 59 4.32 -10.38 15.76
C LYS A 59 3.06 -9.53 15.81
N PHE A 60 2.43 -9.33 14.65
CA PHE A 60 1.19 -8.58 14.56
C PHE A 60 0.13 -9.11 15.52
N SER A 61 -0.49 -8.18 16.23
CA SER A 61 -1.72 -8.36 16.99
C SER A 61 -2.58 -7.11 16.82
N GLU A 62 -3.88 -7.23 17.04
CA GLU A 62 -4.79 -6.07 17.05
C GLU A 62 -4.44 -5.04 18.15
N LYS A 63 -3.59 -5.41 19.11
CA LYS A 63 -3.07 -4.52 20.15
C LYS A 63 -1.77 -3.82 19.75
N SER A 64 -1.18 -4.16 18.61
CA SER A 64 0.13 -3.67 18.15
C SER A 64 0.05 -2.26 17.53
N SER A 65 -0.68 -1.35 18.19
CA SER A 65 -0.85 0.03 17.74
C SER A 65 0.51 0.74 17.64
N GLY A 66 0.66 1.61 16.64
CA GLY A 66 1.87 2.40 16.42
C GLY A 66 3.00 1.70 15.63
N LEU A 67 2.97 0.37 15.46
CA LEU A 67 3.88 -0.33 14.54
C LEU A 67 3.33 -0.29 13.11
N ILE A 68 4.21 -0.23 12.10
CA ILE A 68 3.83 -0.14 10.68
C ILE A 68 4.08 -1.47 9.99
N TYR A 69 3.03 -2.08 9.44
CA TYR A 69 3.11 -3.36 8.76
C TYR A 69 2.84 -3.21 7.27
N TRP A 70 3.52 -4.03 6.46
CA TRP A 70 3.26 -4.16 5.03
C TRP A 70 2.21 -5.23 4.76
N GLN A 71 1.28 -4.90 3.87
CA GLN A 71 0.31 -5.81 3.26
C GLN A 71 0.25 -5.55 1.76
N CYS A 72 0.21 -6.61 0.96
CA CYS A 72 0.18 -6.52 -0.49
C CYS A 72 -1.08 -7.19 -1.03
N PHE A 73 -1.78 -6.48 -1.91
CA PHE A 73 -3.08 -6.89 -2.43
C PHE A 73 -3.07 -6.88 -3.96
N PRO A 74 -3.92 -7.71 -4.60
CA PRO A 74 -4.21 -7.57 -6.02
C PRO A 74 -4.69 -6.15 -6.32
N ARG A 75 -4.18 -5.54 -7.39
CA ARG A 75 -4.54 -4.17 -7.75
C ARG A 75 -6.04 -4.01 -7.97
N GLU A 76 -6.68 -4.99 -8.60
CA GLU A 76 -8.13 -4.98 -8.86
C GLU A 76 -8.97 -4.93 -7.57
N ASN A 77 -8.39 -5.30 -6.43
CA ASN A 77 -9.06 -5.26 -5.13
C ASN A 77 -8.80 -3.96 -4.35
N ILE A 78 -8.10 -2.99 -4.95
CA ILE A 78 -7.78 -1.71 -4.29
C ILE A 78 -8.61 -0.59 -4.91
N SER A 79 -9.32 0.14 -4.06
CA SER A 79 -9.93 1.43 -4.36
C SER A 79 -9.17 2.55 -3.66
N VAL A 80 -9.07 3.70 -4.31
CA VAL A 80 -8.62 4.95 -3.70
C VAL A 80 -9.72 5.96 -3.92
N THR A 81 -10.15 6.62 -2.86
CA THR A 81 -11.24 7.60 -2.89
C THR A 81 -10.76 8.91 -2.32
N LEU A 82 -11.22 10.01 -2.91
CA LEU A 82 -11.01 11.37 -2.43
C LEU A 82 -12.39 12.03 -2.33
N GLU A 83 -12.80 12.39 -1.12
CA GLU A 83 -14.10 12.99 -0.85
C GLU A 83 -13.92 14.39 -0.25
N ASP A 84 -14.56 15.39 -0.84
CA ASP A 84 -14.62 16.73 -0.28
C ASP A 84 -15.56 16.73 0.94
N MET A 85 -15.08 17.18 2.10
CA MET A 85 -15.88 17.21 3.32
C MET A 85 -16.80 18.44 3.39
N GLY A 86 -16.67 19.41 2.49
CA GLY A 86 -17.57 20.55 2.35
C GLY A 86 -17.36 21.66 3.39
N TYR A 87 -16.29 21.62 4.16
CA TYR A 87 -15.90 22.68 5.10
C TYR A 87 -14.38 22.93 5.07
N SER A 88 -13.98 24.15 5.41
CA SER A 88 -12.57 24.54 5.54
C SER A 88 -12.13 24.47 7.02
N ALA A 89 -10.82 24.47 7.28
CA ALA A 89 -10.27 24.57 8.64
C ALA A 89 -9.59 25.94 8.81
N GLU A 90 -9.59 26.50 10.03
CA GLU A 90 -9.04 27.83 10.32
C GLU A 90 -7.57 27.99 9.93
N GLU A 91 -6.83 26.89 9.88
CA GLU A 91 -5.41 26.83 9.51
C GLU A 91 -5.13 26.82 8.00
N PHE A 92 -6.17 26.74 7.15
CA PHE A 92 -6.05 26.69 5.69
C PHE A 92 -6.67 27.92 5.01
N ASP A 93 -6.44 28.04 3.70
CA ASP A 93 -7.13 29.05 2.89
C ASP A 93 -8.65 28.84 3.02
N PRO A 94 -9.43 29.88 3.35
CA PRO A 94 -10.88 29.75 3.56
C PRO A 94 -11.65 29.32 2.30
N THR A 95 -11.01 29.39 1.12
CA THR A 95 -11.57 28.90 -0.16
C THR A 95 -11.23 27.43 -0.44
N ASP A 96 -10.32 26.83 0.34
CA ASP A 96 -9.92 25.42 0.20
C ASP A 96 -10.62 24.59 1.28
N THR A 97 -11.36 23.56 0.85
CA THR A 97 -12.06 22.64 1.74
C THR A 97 -11.12 21.51 2.14
N ILE A 98 -11.36 20.91 3.31
CA ILE A 98 -10.64 19.70 3.69
C ILE A 98 -11.26 18.49 2.99
N ALA A 99 -10.42 17.52 2.65
CA ALA A 99 -10.87 16.30 2.02
C ALA A 99 -10.48 15.05 2.81
N ASP A 100 -11.15 13.96 2.51
CA ASP A 100 -10.93 12.64 3.06
C ASP A 100 -10.37 11.71 1.96
N LEU A 101 -9.08 11.41 2.06
CA LEU A 101 -8.37 10.51 1.16
C LEU A 101 -8.24 9.13 1.80
N LYS A 102 -8.76 8.08 1.16
CA LYS A 102 -8.71 6.71 1.69
C LYS A 102 -8.19 5.73 0.66
N ILE A 103 -7.58 4.65 1.15
CA ILE A 103 -7.30 3.45 0.35
C ILE A 103 -8.08 2.29 0.96
N THR A 104 -8.90 1.61 0.17
CA THR A 104 -9.63 0.41 0.61
C THR A 104 -9.11 -0.81 -0.15
N ALA A 105 -8.69 -1.84 0.57
CA ALA A 105 -8.24 -3.11 0.00
C ALA A 105 -9.18 -4.25 0.41
N TYR A 106 -9.84 -4.88 -0.57
CA TYR A 106 -10.77 -5.98 -0.35
C TYR A 106 -10.01 -7.33 -0.35
N THR A 107 -10.09 -8.07 0.74
CA THR A 107 -9.53 -9.44 0.81
C THR A 107 -10.60 -10.48 0.48
N LYS A 108 -11.86 -10.20 0.81
CA LYS A 108 -13.06 -10.98 0.47
C LYS A 108 -14.25 -10.02 0.27
N PRO A 109 -15.38 -10.47 -0.31
CA PRO A 109 -16.55 -9.60 -0.55
C PRO A 109 -17.04 -8.79 0.65
N ASN A 110 -16.81 -9.26 1.88
CA ASN A 110 -17.21 -8.58 3.11
C ASN A 110 -16.05 -8.37 4.11
N ILE A 111 -14.80 -8.57 3.69
CA ILE A 111 -13.63 -8.32 4.55
C ILE A 111 -12.71 -7.36 3.81
N PHE A 112 -12.44 -6.21 4.42
CA PHE A 112 -11.63 -5.17 3.81
C PHE A 112 -10.75 -4.46 4.83
N HIS A 113 -9.74 -3.78 4.29
CA HIS A 113 -8.81 -2.95 5.04
C HIS A 113 -8.96 -1.52 4.55
N THR A 114 -9.21 -0.59 5.46
CA THR A 114 -9.28 0.83 5.13
C THR A 114 -8.08 1.55 5.71
N TYR A 115 -7.33 2.24 4.85
CA TYR A 115 -6.16 3.02 5.23
C TYR A 115 -6.55 4.51 5.19
N TYR A 116 -6.69 5.08 6.37
CA TYR A 116 -7.02 6.48 6.61
C TYR A 116 -5.75 7.32 6.67
N MET A 117 -5.79 8.54 6.17
CA MET A 117 -4.69 9.48 6.41
C MET A 117 -4.70 9.93 7.86
N ARG A 118 -3.52 10.21 8.42
CA ARG A 118 -3.38 10.62 9.83
C ARG A 118 -3.94 12.01 10.13
N ARG A 119 -4.02 12.87 9.11
CA ARG A 119 -4.49 14.26 9.22
C ARG A 119 -5.47 14.53 8.10
N ALA A 120 -6.39 15.45 8.30
CA ALA A 120 -7.08 16.05 7.16
C ALA A 120 -6.13 17.05 6.48
N TYR A 121 -6.25 17.17 5.17
CA TYR A 121 -5.53 18.20 4.40
C TYR A 121 -6.50 18.86 3.42
N PRO A 122 -6.13 20.05 2.90
CA PRO A 122 -6.90 20.69 1.86
C PRO A 122 -7.05 19.78 0.64
N ILE A 123 -8.19 19.87 -0.04
CA ILE A 123 -8.51 19.01 -1.19
C ILE A 123 -7.48 19.15 -2.30
N SER A 124 -6.93 20.35 -2.49
CA SER A 124 -5.87 20.63 -3.45
C SER A 124 -4.63 19.76 -3.24
N ALA A 125 -4.18 19.61 -1.98
CA ALA A 125 -3.04 18.77 -1.62
C ALA A 125 -3.34 17.28 -1.84
N TYR A 126 -4.54 16.83 -1.47
CA TYR A 126 -4.94 15.44 -1.67
C TYR A 126 -5.21 15.06 -3.12
N GLN A 127 -5.62 16.01 -3.97
CA GLN A 127 -5.79 15.76 -5.40
C GLN A 127 -4.47 15.34 -6.07
N GLU A 128 -3.34 15.92 -5.64
CA GLU A 128 -2.02 15.54 -6.14
C GLU A 128 -1.66 14.10 -5.75
N HIS A 129 -1.80 13.75 -4.46
CA HIS A 129 -1.54 12.40 -3.97
C HIS A 129 -2.46 11.37 -4.63
N PHE A 130 -3.75 11.65 -4.72
CA PHE A 130 -4.74 10.81 -5.38
C PHE A 130 -4.32 10.48 -6.81
N THR A 131 -4.02 11.51 -7.61
CA THR A 131 -3.60 11.36 -9.01
C THR A 131 -2.29 10.58 -9.13
N ARG A 132 -1.33 10.86 -8.24
CA ARG A 132 -0.04 10.17 -8.18
C ARG A 132 -0.21 8.68 -7.85
N TRP A 133 -1.04 8.32 -6.88
CA TRP A 133 -1.27 6.94 -6.49
C TRP A 133 -2.02 6.15 -7.56
N GLN A 134 -3.04 6.75 -8.18
CA GLN A 134 -3.71 6.13 -9.33
C GLN A 134 -2.72 5.80 -10.46
N ARG A 135 -1.82 6.74 -10.78
CA ARG A 135 -0.76 6.55 -11.78
C ARG A 135 0.26 5.49 -11.37
N LEU A 136 0.70 5.50 -10.11
CA LEU A 136 1.65 4.52 -9.56
C LEU A 136 1.10 3.09 -9.70
N MET A 137 -0.19 2.92 -9.40
CA MET A 137 -0.87 1.64 -9.43
C MET A 137 -1.34 1.19 -10.82
N LYS A 138 -1.38 2.09 -11.82
CA LYS A 138 -1.88 1.78 -13.16
C LYS A 138 -1.08 0.66 -13.81
N GLY A 139 -1.76 -0.42 -14.22
CA GLY A 139 -1.14 -1.58 -14.88
C GLY A 139 -0.21 -2.40 -13.97
N GLN A 140 -0.35 -2.29 -12.65
CA GLN A 140 0.33 -3.17 -11.69
C GLN A 140 -0.58 -4.34 -11.35
N LYS A 141 -0.02 -5.53 -11.14
CA LYS A 141 -0.78 -6.70 -10.69
C LYS A 141 -1.02 -6.68 -9.18
N TYR A 142 -0.03 -6.26 -8.42
CA TYR A 142 -0.07 -6.15 -6.96
C TYR A 142 0.43 -4.77 -6.53
N VAL A 143 -0.03 -4.34 -5.35
CA VAL A 143 0.37 -3.10 -4.69
C VAL A 143 0.56 -3.42 -3.22
N CYS A 144 1.67 -2.97 -2.65
CA CYS A 144 1.92 -3.07 -1.21
C CYS A 144 1.59 -1.75 -0.54
N ILE A 145 0.92 -1.82 0.59
CA ILE A 145 0.50 -0.69 1.41
C ILE A 145 1.07 -0.94 2.81
N ALA A 146 1.74 0.07 3.37
CA ALA A 146 2.19 0.06 4.75
C ALA A 146 1.27 0.96 5.57
N GLY A 147 0.92 0.48 6.76
CA GLY A 147 0.11 1.26 7.70
C GLY A 147 0.22 0.73 9.13
N SER A 148 -0.21 1.55 10.06
CA SER A 148 -0.33 1.18 11.47
C SER A 148 -1.76 0.78 11.79
N PHE A 149 -1.95 -0.37 12.43
CA PHE A 149 -3.28 -0.85 12.78
C PHE A 149 -3.96 0.09 13.78
N GLY A 150 -5.22 0.42 13.50
CA GLY A 150 -6.06 1.26 14.35
C GLY A 150 -7.06 0.40 15.12
N ASP A 151 -8.05 -0.14 14.42
CA ASP A 151 -9.12 -0.93 15.03
C ASP A 151 -9.67 -2.00 14.07
N HIS A 152 -10.47 -2.89 14.64
CA HIS A 152 -11.28 -3.86 13.91
C HIS A 152 -12.75 -3.60 14.23
N LYS A 153 -13.59 -3.58 13.20
CA LYS A 153 -15.04 -3.40 13.33
C LYS A 153 -15.77 -4.51 12.62
N GLU A 154 -16.77 -5.06 13.30
CA GLU A 154 -17.74 -5.96 12.71
C GLU A 154 -19.10 -5.29 12.70
N GLU A 155 -19.77 -5.32 11.56
CA GLU A 155 -21.13 -4.79 11.40
C GLU A 155 -22.01 -5.81 10.68
N VAL A 156 -23.30 -5.82 11.00
CA VAL A 156 -24.29 -6.65 10.28
C VAL A 156 -25.25 -5.72 9.56
N ILE A 157 -25.15 -5.67 8.23
CA ILE A 157 -26.01 -4.85 7.37
C ILE A 157 -26.89 -5.78 6.55
N HIS A 158 -28.21 -5.68 6.73
CA HIS A 158 -29.20 -6.53 6.05
C HIS A 158 -28.91 -8.04 6.18
N GLY A 159 -28.43 -8.47 7.36
CA GLY A 159 -28.08 -9.87 7.63
C GLY A 159 -26.72 -10.32 7.09
N ILE A 160 -25.96 -9.43 6.44
CA ILE A 160 -24.61 -9.70 5.94
C ILE A 160 -23.60 -9.16 6.95
N LYS A 161 -22.77 -10.05 7.51
CA LYS A 161 -21.62 -9.66 8.34
C LYS A 161 -20.54 -9.02 7.45
N ARG A 162 -20.07 -7.84 7.84
CA ARG A 162 -18.92 -7.13 7.25
C ARG A 162 -17.86 -6.91 8.31
N GLU A 163 -16.61 -7.01 7.90
CA GLU A 163 -15.43 -6.87 8.73
C GLU A 163 -14.51 -5.81 8.12
N GLU A 164 -14.26 -4.74 8.86
CA GLU A 164 -13.33 -3.68 8.52
C GLU A 164 -12.12 -3.74 9.45
N ASN A 165 -10.92 -3.73 8.87
CA ASN A 165 -9.68 -3.50 9.60
C ASN A 165 -9.20 -2.08 9.25
N SER A 166 -9.24 -1.16 10.20
CA SER A 166 -8.79 0.21 9.99
C SER A 166 -7.30 0.35 10.22
N TRP A 167 -6.63 1.11 9.38
CA TRP A 167 -5.21 1.39 9.42
C TRP A 167 -4.98 2.89 9.27
N THR A 168 -3.98 3.42 9.95
CA THR A 168 -3.37 4.70 9.57
C THR A 168 -2.39 4.44 8.45
N PHE A 169 -2.64 5.02 7.27
CA PHE A 169 -1.75 4.92 6.11
C PHE A 169 -0.36 5.48 6.42
N ASP A 170 0.68 4.86 5.86
CA ASP A 170 2.06 5.35 5.91
C ASP A 170 2.63 5.54 4.49
N ARG A 171 2.61 4.48 3.69
CA ARG A 171 3.17 4.51 2.32
C ARG A 171 2.56 3.46 1.41
N ILE A 172 2.68 3.69 0.11
CA ILE A 172 2.27 2.80 -0.97
C ILE A 172 3.46 2.46 -1.85
N LYS A 173 3.57 1.20 -2.27
CA LYS A 173 4.66 0.73 -3.13
C LYS A 173 4.17 -0.22 -4.21
N THR A 174 4.78 -0.10 -5.39
CA THR A 174 4.59 -0.96 -6.55
C THR A 174 5.96 -1.28 -7.17
N LYS A 175 6.00 -2.12 -8.21
CA LYS A 175 7.24 -2.33 -8.99
C LYS A 175 7.70 -1.05 -9.72
N LYS A 176 6.83 -0.06 -9.91
CA LYS A 176 7.15 1.24 -10.54
C LYS A 176 7.77 2.26 -9.60
N GLY A 177 7.57 2.13 -8.29
CA GLY A 177 8.02 3.13 -7.33
C GLY A 177 7.27 3.08 -6.01
N MET A 178 7.55 4.05 -5.16
CA MET A 178 7.01 4.19 -3.81
C MET A 178 6.62 5.65 -3.59
N ASP A 179 5.56 5.88 -2.82
CA ASP A 179 5.14 7.21 -2.39
C ASP A 179 4.61 7.14 -0.95
N SER A 180 4.64 8.27 -0.24
CA SER A 180 4.10 8.43 1.11
C SER A 180 3.25 9.68 1.16
N TYR A 181 2.23 9.70 2.03
CA TYR A 181 1.43 10.90 2.26
C TYR A 181 2.13 11.92 3.18
N PHE A 182 3.23 11.53 3.85
CA PHE A 182 4.06 12.49 4.57
C PHE A 182 4.77 13.37 3.55
N ILE A 183 4.30 14.61 3.41
CA ILE A 183 4.96 15.67 2.65
C ILE A 183 6.34 15.87 3.27
N ASN A 184 7.39 15.63 2.49
CA ASN A 184 8.76 16.02 2.83
C ASN A 184 9.03 17.44 2.35
#